data_AF-A0A512HQ26-F1
#
_entry.id   AF-A0A512HQ26-F1
#
_cell.length_a   1.000
_cell.length_b   1.000
_cell.length_c   1.000
_cell.angle_alpha   90.00
_cell.angle_beta   90.00
_cell.angle_gamma   90.00
#
_symmetry.space_group_name_H-M   'P 1'
#
loop_
_entity.id
_entity.type
_entity.pdbx_description
1 polymer ?
#
loop_
_entity_poly.entity_id
_entity_poly.type
_entity_poly.pdbx_seq_one_letter_code
_entity_poly.pdbx_strand_id
1 'polypeptide(L)'
;MPFHDNWWQTETGGIMIANYASMDVKPGSMGKPLPGITAGIVERHDGTVREIARPMTIGQLALKPGWPSMMRAYLHEEERYRKCFVGDWYLSGDLAMRDEDGYFWFVGRDDDVIKSAGHLIGPFEVESALMEHPAVAEAAVIGIPDETVGEVVKAFVALKPGHEGSDDLMLELLGHARKRLGPAVAPKEVAFRNNLPKTRSGKIMRRLLKARELGLPEGDISTLESDER
;
A
#
# COMPACT_ATOMS: atom_id res chain seq x y z
N MET A 1 18.90 -10.15 -12.78
CA MET A 1 18.84 -10.95 -11.54
C MET A 1 17.39 -10.91 -11.07
N PRO A 2 16.72 -12.03 -10.79
CA PRO A 2 15.36 -11.99 -10.26
C PRO A 2 15.37 -11.24 -8.93
N PHE A 3 14.36 -10.39 -8.71
CA PHE A 3 14.22 -9.64 -7.47
C PHE A 3 13.46 -10.52 -6.48
N HIS A 4 14.09 -10.85 -5.35
CA HIS A 4 13.48 -11.68 -4.32
C HIS A 4 12.72 -10.77 -3.36
N ASP A 5 11.50 -10.40 -3.76
CA ASP A 5 10.62 -9.59 -2.91
C ASP A 5 10.26 -10.38 -1.65
N ASN A 6 10.27 -9.69 -0.51
CA ASN A 6 10.08 -10.25 0.82
C ASN A 6 9.10 -9.38 1.60
N TRP A 7 7.97 -9.96 1.98
CA TRP A 7 6.97 -9.27 2.79
C TRP A 7 7.10 -9.64 4.27
N TRP A 8 7.09 -8.61 5.11
CA TRP A 8 7.12 -8.68 6.57
C TRP A 8 6.76 -7.34 7.21
N GLN A 9 6.57 -7.35 8.54
CA GLN A 9 6.28 -6.17 9.34
C GLN A 9 7.12 -6.20 10.62
N THR A 10 7.19 -5.07 11.33
CA THR A 10 7.85 -5.01 12.65
C THR A 10 7.26 -6.06 13.60
N GLU A 11 5.94 -6.21 13.57
CA GLU A 11 5.14 -7.13 14.38
C GLU A 11 5.40 -8.61 14.07
N THR A 12 5.86 -8.93 12.86
CA THR A 12 6.19 -10.30 12.47
C THR A 12 7.58 -10.72 12.94
N GLY A 13 8.46 -9.74 13.23
CA GLY A 13 9.84 -9.94 13.66
C GLY A 13 10.79 -10.48 12.58
N GLY A 14 10.27 -10.89 11.42
CA GLY A 14 11.03 -11.44 10.31
C GLY A 14 10.19 -11.69 9.07
N ILE A 15 10.84 -12.15 8.00
CA ILE A 15 10.26 -12.45 6.69
C ILE A 15 9.15 -13.50 6.82
N MET A 16 8.00 -13.25 6.18
CA MET A 16 6.84 -14.15 6.25
C MET A 16 6.46 -14.75 4.91
N ILE A 17 6.54 -13.96 3.84
CA ILE A 17 6.27 -14.38 2.47
C ILE A 17 7.46 -13.94 1.63
N ALA A 18 7.99 -14.84 0.82
CA ALA A 18 9.19 -14.57 0.04
C ALA A 18 9.20 -15.35 -1.27
N ASN A 19 10.00 -14.85 -2.21
CA ASN A 19 10.45 -15.62 -3.37
C ASN A 19 11.69 -16.45 -2.97
N TYR A 20 11.59 -17.77 -2.99
CA TYR A 20 12.70 -18.69 -2.75
C TYR A 20 13.69 -18.74 -3.91
N ALA A 21 14.94 -19.09 -3.62
CA ALA A 21 15.94 -19.38 -4.66
C ALA A 21 15.52 -20.55 -5.58
N SER A 22 14.66 -21.45 -5.09
CA SER A 22 14.22 -22.65 -5.79
C SER A 22 12.89 -22.52 -6.54
N MET A 23 12.25 -21.35 -6.53
CA MET A 23 10.95 -21.15 -7.17
C MET A 23 11.02 -20.15 -8.31
N ASP A 24 10.13 -20.30 -9.28
CA ASP A 24 9.95 -19.32 -10.34
C ASP A 24 9.45 -18.00 -9.73
N VAL A 25 10.11 -16.90 -10.07
CA VAL A 25 9.73 -15.56 -9.57
C VAL A 25 8.73 -14.95 -10.54
N LYS A 26 7.54 -14.63 -10.04
CA LYS A 26 6.55 -13.82 -10.76
C LYS A 26 6.83 -12.34 -10.47
N PRO A 27 7.19 -11.50 -11.46
CA PRO A 27 7.47 -10.09 -11.22
C PRO A 27 6.29 -9.38 -10.54
N GLY A 28 6.55 -8.70 -9.41
CA GLY A 28 5.53 -8.00 -8.61
C GLY A 28 4.83 -8.86 -7.55
N SER A 29 5.10 -10.16 -7.50
CA SER A 29 4.59 -11.04 -6.43
C SER A 29 5.56 -11.10 -5.25
N MET A 30 4.99 -11.11 -4.03
CA MET A 30 5.71 -11.34 -2.77
C MET A 30 6.26 -12.78 -2.66
N GLY A 31 5.70 -13.72 -3.44
CA GLY A 31 6.09 -15.12 -3.45
C GLY A 31 5.14 -15.97 -2.61
N LYS A 32 5.69 -16.92 -1.84
CA LYS A 32 4.91 -17.88 -1.03
C LYS A 32 5.27 -17.80 0.45
N PRO A 33 4.38 -18.21 1.37
CA PRO A 33 4.66 -18.20 2.81
C PRO A 33 5.85 -19.08 3.16
N LEU A 34 6.75 -18.60 4.03
CA LEU A 34 7.89 -19.34 4.56
C LEU A 34 7.46 -20.68 5.18
N PRO A 35 8.32 -21.72 5.20
CA PRO A 35 8.02 -22.96 5.91
C PRO A 35 7.61 -22.69 7.37
N GLY A 36 6.45 -23.22 7.77
CA GLY A 36 5.88 -23.00 9.11
C GLY A 36 4.99 -21.75 9.23
N ILE A 37 4.94 -20.89 8.20
CA ILE A 37 4.00 -19.76 8.13
C ILE A 37 2.75 -20.18 7.36
N THR A 38 1.59 -20.01 7.98
CA THR A 38 0.30 -20.18 7.29
C THR A 38 -0.30 -18.81 7.03
N ALA A 39 -0.37 -18.42 5.76
CA ALA A 39 -0.97 -17.17 5.32
C ALA A 39 -2.26 -17.43 4.55
N GLY A 40 -3.23 -16.52 4.69
CA GLY A 40 -4.51 -16.54 3.99
C GLY A 40 -4.92 -15.14 3.56
N ILE A 41 -5.82 -15.08 2.58
CA ILE A 41 -6.55 -13.86 2.22
C ILE A 41 -7.92 -13.99 2.86
N VAL A 42 -8.30 -13.05 3.72
CA VAL A 42 -9.56 -13.08 4.47
C VAL A 42 -10.43 -11.88 4.18
N GLU A 43 -11.74 -12.08 4.21
CA GLU A 43 -12.74 -11.02 4.26
C GLU A 43 -13.30 -10.90 5.67
N ARG A 44 -13.61 -9.67 6.09
CA ARG A 44 -14.25 -9.41 7.37
C ARG A 44 -15.76 -9.25 7.18
N HIS A 45 -16.55 -9.98 7.95
CA HIS A 45 -18.00 -9.90 7.95
C HIS A 45 -18.53 -10.02 9.39
N ASP A 46 -19.31 -9.03 9.84
CA ASP A 46 -19.94 -8.98 11.17
C ASP A 46 -19.00 -9.32 12.35
N GLY A 47 -17.78 -8.76 12.33
CA GLY A 47 -16.79 -8.98 13.40
C GLY A 47 -16.09 -10.34 13.34
N THR A 48 -16.45 -11.22 12.41
CA THR A 48 -15.73 -12.46 12.10
C THR A 48 -14.91 -12.31 10.82
N VAL A 49 -14.01 -13.26 10.57
CA VAL A 49 -13.24 -13.33 9.33
C VAL A 49 -13.43 -14.68 8.66
N ARG A 50 -13.49 -14.67 7.34
CA ARG A 50 -13.60 -15.86 6.50
C ARG A 50 -12.48 -15.86 5.48
N GLU A 51 -11.82 -17.01 5.28
CA GLU A 51 -10.82 -17.15 4.23
C GLU A 51 -11.49 -17.15 2.85
N ILE A 52 -10.94 -16.34 1.94
CA ILE A 52 -11.34 -16.25 0.55
C ILE A 52 -10.61 -17.34 -0.24
N ALA A 53 -11.38 -18.30 -0.75
CA ALA A 53 -10.83 -19.39 -1.57
C ALA A 53 -10.65 -19.01 -3.04
N ARG A 54 -11.38 -18.00 -3.53
CA ARG A 54 -11.35 -17.60 -4.93
C ARG A 54 -10.01 -16.92 -5.27
N PRO A 55 -9.28 -17.40 -6.28
CA PRO A 55 -8.04 -16.75 -6.74
C PRO A 55 -8.25 -15.31 -7.18
N MET A 56 -7.19 -14.51 -7.08
CA MET A 56 -7.14 -13.11 -7.53
C MET A 56 -8.21 -12.20 -6.90
N THR A 57 -8.82 -12.64 -5.78
CA THR A 57 -9.76 -11.82 -5.03
C THR A 57 -8.99 -11.06 -3.96
N ILE A 58 -9.21 -9.74 -3.90
CA ILE A 58 -8.59 -8.86 -2.91
C ILE A 58 -9.24 -9.11 -1.55
N GLY A 59 -8.41 -9.25 -0.52
CA GLY A 59 -8.84 -9.32 0.88
C GLY A 59 -7.69 -8.96 1.81
N GLN A 60 -7.94 -9.03 3.11
CA GLN A 60 -6.92 -8.77 4.12
C GLN A 60 -5.92 -9.92 4.18
N LEU A 61 -4.64 -9.60 4.19
CA LEU A 61 -3.59 -10.58 4.43
C LEU A 61 -3.59 -10.94 5.92
N ALA A 62 -3.76 -12.24 6.19
CA ALA A 62 -3.82 -12.77 7.54
C ALA A 62 -2.86 -13.93 7.72
N LEU A 63 -2.34 -14.08 8.94
CA LEU A 63 -1.45 -15.17 9.33
C LEU A 63 -2.07 -15.98 10.47
N LYS A 64 -1.87 -17.30 10.47
CA LYS A 64 -2.15 -18.09 11.67
C LYS A 64 -1.10 -17.76 12.75
N PRO A 65 -1.51 -17.35 13.95
CA PRO A 65 -0.59 -17.01 15.02
C PRO A 65 0.20 -18.24 15.49
N GLY A 66 1.34 -18.00 16.15
CA GLY A 66 2.19 -19.05 16.71
C GLY A 66 3.56 -19.22 16.04
N TRP A 67 3.95 -18.32 15.14
CA TRP A 67 5.31 -18.31 14.60
C TRP A 67 6.34 -17.83 15.65
N PRO A 68 7.61 -18.28 15.57
CA PRO A 68 8.58 -18.04 16.64
C PRO A 68 8.93 -16.57 16.92
N SER A 69 8.93 -15.72 15.89
CA SER A 69 9.32 -14.30 15.97
C SER A 69 8.16 -13.34 16.23
N MET A 70 6.96 -13.84 16.58
CA MET A 70 5.77 -13.02 16.79
C MET A 70 5.96 -12.00 17.91
N MET A 71 5.54 -10.75 17.65
CA MET A 71 5.48 -9.75 18.70
C MET A 71 4.66 -10.24 19.90
N ARG A 72 5.03 -9.81 21.10
CA ARG A 72 4.36 -10.24 22.34
C ARG A 72 3.23 -9.30 22.77
N ALA A 73 3.44 -8.00 22.61
CA ALA A 73 2.49 -6.94 22.97
C ALA A 73 2.99 -5.60 22.42
N TYR A 74 2.09 -4.62 22.35
CA TYR A 74 2.47 -3.21 22.36
C TYR A 74 2.60 -2.74 23.81
N LEU A 75 3.69 -2.04 24.13
CA LEU A 75 3.96 -1.57 25.49
C LEU A 75 2.84 -0.60 25.94
N HIS A 76 2.18 -0.94 27.06
CA HIS A 76 1.03 -0.20 27.62
C HIS A 76 -0.21 -0.09 26.71
N GLU A 77 -0.27 -0.89 25.64
CA GLU A 77 -1.26 -0.76 24.56
C GLU A 77 -1.90 -2.14 24.27
N GLU A 78 -2.41 -2.79 25.32
CA GLU A 78 -2.94 -4.16 25.23
C GLU A 78 -4.20 -4.25 24.34
N GLU A 79 -5.06 -3.23 24.37
CA GLU A 79 -6.25 -3.19 23.52
C GLU A 79 -5.88 -3.15 22.04
N ARG A 80 -4.85 -2.37 21.68
CA ARG A 80 -4.33 -2.32 20.31
C ARG A 80 -3.79 -3.68 19.87
N TYR A 81 -3.06 -4.38 20.75
CA TYR A 81 -2.55 -5.72 20.47
C TYR A 81 -3.70 -6.71 20.22
N ARG A 82 -4.73 -6.72 21.08
CA ARG A 82 -5.88 -7.61 20.92
C ARG A 82 -6.66 -7.36 19.63
N LYS A 83 -6.76 -6.10 19.18
CA LYS A 83 -7.42 -5.72 17.92
C LYS A 83 -6.75 -6.29 16.66
N CYS A 84 -5.48 -6.68 16.74
CA CYS A 84 -4.79 -7.35 15.63
C CYS A 84 -5.28 -8.78 15.39
N PHE A 85 -6.00 -9.38 16.34
CA PHE A 85 -6.43 -10.78 16.25
C PHE A 85 -7.95 -10.88 16.14
N VAL A 86 -8.42 -11.63 15.13
CA VAL A 86 -9.84 -11.90 14.91
C VAL A 86 -10.02 -13.39 14.62
N GLY A 87 -10.75 -14.08 15.50
CA GLY A 87 -10.80 -15.54 15.49
C GLY A 87 -9.40 -16.14 15.61
N ASP A 88 -9.07 -17.07 14.72
CA ASP A 88 -7.77 -17.76 14.70
C ASP A 88 -6.73 -17.05 13.81
N TRP A 89 -6.95 -15.78 13.46
CA TRP A 89 -6.12 -15.04 12.52
C TRP A 89 -5.50 -13.80 13.17
N TYR A 90 -4.21 -13.58 12.89
CA TYR A 90 -3.56 -12.28 13.00
C TYR A 90 -3.79 -11.51 11.70
N LEU A 91 -4.37 -10.31 11.78
CA LEU A 91 -4.59 -9.41 10.66
C LEU A 91 -3.41 -8.45 10.54
N SER A 92 -2.73 -8.45 9.39
CA SER A 92 -1.55 -7.61 9.17
C SER A 92 -1.89 -6.13 8.92
N GLY A 93 -3.16 -5.85 8.57
CA GLY A 93 -3.58 -4.54 8.08
C GLY A 93 -3.15 -4.26 6.64
N ASP A 94 -2.65 -5.27 5.92
CA ASP A 94 -2.36 -5.19 4.49
C ASP A 94 -3.47 -5.85 3.68
N LEU A 95 -3.75 -5.31 2.49
CA LEU A 95 -4.55 -5.98 1.46
C LEU A 95 -3.63 -6.71 0.49
N ALA A 96 -4.05 -7.92 0.13
CA ALA A 96 -3.36 -8.76 -0.83
C ALA A 96 -4.36 -9.63 -1.60
N MET A 97 -3.86 -10.29 -2.64
CA MET A 97 -4.57 -11.34 -3.36
C MET A 97 -3.67 -12.57 -3.51
N ARG A 98 -4.28 -13.75 -3.63
CA ARG A 98 -3.58 -15.02 -3.87
C ARG A 98 -3.98 -15.57 -5.22
N ASP A 99 -3.02 -15.90 -6.06
CA ASP A 99 -3.29 -16.52 -7.36
C ASP A 99 -3.50 -18.04 -7.26
N GLU A 100 -3.80 -18.67 -8.41
CA GLU A 100 -4.06 -20.11 -8.51
C GLU A 100 -2.85 -20.98 -8.15
N ASP A 101 -1.64 -20.44 -8.33
CA ASP A 101 -0.38 -21.13 -7.99
C ASP A 101 0.03 -20.89 -6.53
N GLY A 102 -0.78 -20.15 -5.77
CA GLY A 102 -0.54 -19.82 -4.36
C GLY A 102 0.44 -18.69 -4.14
N TYR A 103 0.78 -17.89 -5.15
CA TYR A 103 1.60 -16.69 -5.00
C TYR A 103 0.74 -15.55 -4.45
N PHE A 104 1.35 -14.77 -3.56
CA PHE A 104 0.70 -13.61 -2.95
C PHE A 104 1.16 -12.31 -3.61
N TRP A 105 0.21 -11.42 -3.84
CA TRP A 105 0.41 -10.13 -4.48
C TRP A 105 -0.03 -9.04 -3.53
N PHE A 106 0.87 -8.12 -3.22
CA PHE A 106 0.58 -6.97 -2.36
C PHE A 106 -0.30 -5.97 -3.12
N VAL A 107 -1.35 -5.47 -2.48
CA VAL A 107 -2.21 -4.41 -3.03
C VAL A 107 -1.90 -3.08 -2.34
N GLY A 108 -1.84 -3.09 -1.02
CA GLY A 108 -1.61 -1.88 -0.24
C GLY A 108 -1.92 -2.07 1.23
N ARG A 109 -1.90 -0.95 1.96
CA ARG A 109 -2.39 -0.89 3.35
C ARG A 109 -3.91 -0.75 3.34
N ASP A 110 -4.62 -1.50 4.18
CA ASP A 110 -6.09 -1.44 4.27
C ASP A 110 -6.57 -0.01 4.60
N ASP A 111 -5.79 0.73 5.39
CA ASP A 111 -6.04 2.13 5.74
C ASP A 111 -5.67 3.14 4.64
N ASP A 112 -4.86 2.75 3.64
CA ASP A 112 -4.48 3.64 2.52
C ASP A 112 -5.23 3.33 1.21
N VAL A 113 -6.03 2.27 1.14
CA VAL A 113 -6.75 1.87 -0.08
C VAL A 113 -7.85 2.87 -0.40
N ILE A 114 -7.85 3.33 -1.65
CA ILE A 114 -8.77 4.36 -2.14
C ILE A 114 -10.01 3.68 -2.72
N LYS A 115 -11.19 4.04 -2.20
CA LYS A 115 -12.47 3.47 -2.62
C LYS A 115 -13.16 4.41 -3.61
N SER A 116 -12.86 4.25 -4.90
CA SER A 116 -13.35 5.13 -5.97
C SER A 116 -14.31 4.40 -6.91
N ALA A 117 -15.56 4.84 -6.99
CA ALA A 117 -16.57 4.31 -7.91
C ALA A 117 -16.67 2.77 -7.90
N GLY A 118 -16.60 2.16 -6.71
CA GLY A 118 -16.65 0.71 -6.51
C GLY A 118 -15.33 -0.04 -6.77
N HIS A 119 -14.25 0.65 -7.13
CA HIS A 119 -12.92 0.08 -7.29
C HIS A 119 -12.11 0.26 -6.00
N LEU A 120 -11.36 -0.79 -5.64
CA LEU A 120 -10.33 -0.73 -4.59
C LEU A 120 -9.00 -0.45 -5.26
N ILE A 121 -8.53 0.78 -5.11
CA ILE A 121 -7.32 1.27 -5.79
C ILE A 121 -6.19 1.31 -4.77
N GLY A 122 -5.11 0.59 -5.08
CA GLY A 122 -3.89 0.66 -4.30
C GLY A 122 -3.15 1.96 -4.63
N PRO A 123 -2.66 2.76 -3.65
CA PRO A 123 -1.85 3.92 -3.98
C PRO A 123 -0.56 3.53 -4.72
N PHE A 124 0.02 2.38 -4.37
CA PHE A 124 1.29 1.90 -4.93
C PHE A 124 1.24 1.58 -6.44
N GLU A 125 0.13 1.02 -6.94
CA GLU A 125 -0.01 0.77 -8.39
C GLU A 125 -0.05 2.08 -9.18
N VAL A 126 -0.71 3.10 -8.62
CA VAL A 126 -0.80 4.43 -9.23
C VAL A 126 0.55 5.13 -9.21
N GLU A 127 1.22 5.11 -8.06
CA GLU A 127 2.57 5.66 -7.89
C GLU A 127 3.57 4.99 -8.85
N SER A 128 3.53 3.66 -8.95
CA SER A 128 4.43 2.91 -9.83
C SER A 128 4.24 3.30 -11.29
N ALA A 129 2.99 3.41 -11.75
CA ALA A 129 2.72 3.86 -13.12
C ALA A 129 3.20 5.29 -13.38
N LEU A 130 3.04 6.21 -12.42
CA LEU A 130 3.53 7.58 -12.53
C LEU A 130 5.06 7.64 -12.56
N MET A 131 5.75 6.85 -11.73
CA MET A 131 7.22 6.80 -11.68
C MET A 131 7.87 6.24 -12.96
N GLU A 132 7.13 5.53 -13.81
CA GLU A 132 7.60 5.15 -15.14
C GLU A 132 7.75 6.35 -16.10
N HIS A 133 7.13 7.49 -15.78
CA HIS A 133 7.25 8.69 -16.60
C HIS A 133 8.64 9.34 -16.43
N PRO A 134 9.33 9.75 -17.52
CA PRO A 134 10.69 10.27 -17.43
C PRO A 134 10.86 11.47 -16.49
N ALA A 135 9.86 12.34 -16.40
CA ALA A 135 9.90 13.54 -15.56
C ALA A 135 9.72 13.28 -14.05
N VAL A 136 9.14 12.13 -13.66
CA VAL A 136 8.75 11.87 -12.26
C VAL A 136 9.93 11.27 -11.49
N ALA A 137 10.28 11.89 -10.36
CA ALA A 137 11.27 11.37 -9.43
C ALA A 137 10.60 10.50 -8.35
N GLU A 138 9.55 11.02 -7.73
CA GLU A 138 8.76 10.32 -6.71
C GLU A 138 7.28 10.69 -6.87
N ALA A 139 6.40 9.77 -6.50
CA ALA A 139 4.97 10.00 -6.45
C ALA A 139 4.38 9.47 -5.14
N ALA A 140 3.38 10.17 -4.62
CA ALA A 140 2.56 9.71 -3.51
C ALA A 140 1.09 9.91 -3.82
N VAL A 141 0.27 8.90 -3.60
CA VAL A 141 -1.13 8.92 -3.99
C VAL A 141 -2.02 8.78 -2.75
N ILE A 142 -3.06 9.60 -2.68
CA ILE A 142 -4.06 9.57 -1.63
C ILE A 142 -5.48 9.57 -2.22
N GLY A 143 -6.43 9.08 -1.44
CA GLY A 143 -7.86 9.28 -1.67
C GLY A 143 -8.33 10.58 -1.01
N ILE A 144 -9.01 11.42 -1.78
CA ILE A 144 -9.73 12.59 -1.27
C ILE A 144 -11.24 12.30 -1.31
N PRO A 145 -12.03 12.64 -0.28
CA PRO A 145 -13.47 12.41 -0.29
C PRO A 145 -14.16 13.11 -1.47
N ASP A 146 -15.08 12.41 -2.13
CA ASP A 146 -15.89 12.92 -3.23
C ASP A 146 -17.33 12.41 -3.10
N GLU A 147 -18.30 13.31 -3.31
CA GLU A 147 -19.72 13.01 -3.10
C GLU A 147 -20.29 11.98 -4.09
N THR A 148 -19.69 11.85 -5.27
CA THR A 148 -20.20 11.00 -6.35
C THR A 148 -19.52 9.64 -6.36
N VAL A 149 -18.20 9.60 -6.18
CA VAL A 149 -17.40 8.37 -6.32
C VAL A 149 -16.86 7.84 -5.00
N GLY A 150 -17.17 8.47 -3.88
CA GLY A 150 -16.68 8.10 -2.55
C GLY A 150 -15.31 8.73 -2.27
N GLU A 151 -14.30 8.34 -3.04
CA GLU A 151 -13.00 8.99 -3.06
C GLU A 151 -12.51 9.23 -4.50
N VAL A 152 -11.83 10.35 -4.72
CA VAL A 152 -11.05 10.62 -5.93
C VAL A 152 -9.58 10.37 -5.67
N VAL A 153 -8.89 9.80 -6.66
CA VAL A 153 -7.44 9.56 -6.60
C VAL A 153 -6.70 10.85 -6.92
N LYS A 154 -5.93 11.35 -5.95
CA LYS A 154 -5.03 12.51 -6.09
C LYS A 154 -3.58 12.08 -5.94
N ALA A 155 -2.74 12.53 -6.87
CA ALA A 155 -1.31 12.26 -6.87
C ALA A 155 -0.51 13.52 -6.53
N PHE A 156 0.47 13.38 -5.63
CA PHE A 156 1.52 14.36 -5.39
C PHE A 156 2.79 13.89 -6.08
N VAL A 157 3.39 14.74 -6.91
CA VAL A 157 4.51 14.37 -7.76
C VAL A 157 5.70 15.28 -7.50
N ALA A 158 6.83 14.68 -7.13
CA ALA A 158 8.12 15.34 -7.15
C ALA A 158 8.82 15.04 -8.48
N LEU A 159 9.31 16.09 -9.15
CA LEU A 159 9.92 16.00 -10.47
C LEU A 159 11.43 15.78 -10.37
N LYS A 160 12.01 15.18 -11.40
CA LYS A 160 13.47 15.09 -11.55
C LYS A 160 14.07 16.47 -11.83
N PRO A 161 15.34 16.71 -11.44
CA PRO A 161 16.03 17.94 -11.80
C PRO A 161 15.97 18.23 -13.31
N GLY A 162 15.70 19.48 -13.67
CA GLY A 162 15.54 19.91 -15.07
C GLY A 162 14.11 19.80 -15.62
N HIS A 163 13.16 19.32 -14.82
CA HIS A 163 11.73 19.40 -15.11
C HIS A 163 11.06 20.40 -14.17
N GLU A 164 10.15 21.21 -14.72
CA GLU A 164 9.31 22.13 -13.96
C GLU A 164 7.84 21.75 -14.15
N GLY A 165 7.06 21.94 -13.08
CA GLY A 165 5.62 21.67 -13.12
C GLY A 165 4.91 22.66 -14.03
N SER A 166 4.11 22.16 -14.97
CA SER A 166 3.26 22.96 -15.86
C SER A 166 1.92 22.25 -16.09
N ASP A 167 0.93 23.00 -16.55
CA ASP A 167 -0.37 22.42 -16.92
C ASP A 167 -0.23 21.36 -18.02
N ASP A 168 0.68 21.58 -18.98
CA ASP A 168 0.98 20.62 -20.04
C ASP A 168 1.55 19.32 -19.48
N LEU A 169 2.53 19.40 -18.56
CA LEU A 169 3.12 18.23 -17.91
C LEU A 169 2.09 17.52 -17.02
N MET A 170 1.22 18.28 -16.35
CA MET A 170 0.13 17.72 -15.55
C MET A 170 -0.81 16.87 -16.43
N LEU A 171 -1.24 17.40 -17.57
CA LEU A 171 -2.08 16.69 -18.53
C LEU A 171 -1.36 15.48 -19.14
N GLU A 172 -0.06 15.59 -19.42
CA GLU A 172 0.78 14.49 -19.87
C GLU A 172 0.81 13.34 -18.85
N LEU A 173 1.03 13.65 -17.57
CA LEU A 173 1.04 12.65 -16.50
C LEU A 173 -0.31 11.96 -16.30
N LEU A 174 -1.41 12.74 -16.33
CA LEU A 174 -2.77 12.19 -16.28
C LEU A 174 -3.04 11.26 -17.47
N GLY A 175 -2.62 11.67 -18.68
CA GLY A 175 -2.74 10.87 -19.89
C GLY A 175 -1.92 9.57 -19.83
N HIS A 176 -0.67 9.66 -19.36
CA HIS A 176 0.23 8.52 -19.14
C HIS A 176 -0.37 7.51 -18.18
N ALA A 177 -0.79 7.95 -16.99
CA ALA A 177 -1.40 7.08 -15.99
C ALA A 177 -2.71 6.44 -16.51
N ARG A 178 -3.55 7.21 -17.21
CA ARG A 178 -4.78 6.70 -17.82
C ARG A 178 -4.53 5.63 -18.87
N LYS A 179 -3.46 5.76 -19.66
CA LYS A 179 -3.04 4.76 -20.64
C LYS A 179 -2.53 3.48 -19.97
N ARG A 180 -1.84 3.59 -18.83
CA ARG A 180 -1.25 2.44 -18.12
C ARG A 180 -2.25 1.69 -17.24
N LEU A 181 -3.12 2.41 -16.54
CA LEU A 181 -4.00 1.86 -15.49
C LEU A 181 -5.47 1.82 -15.89
N GLY A 182 -5.85 2.56 -16.93
CA GLY A 182 -7.24 2.76 -17.32
C GLY A 182 -7.94 3.91 -16.55
N PRO A 183 -9.13 4.32 -16.99
CA PRO A 183 -9.80 5.53 -16.49
C PRO A 183 -10.38 5.40 -15.07
N ALA A 184 -10.59 4.18 -14.57
CA ALA A 184 -11.13 3.94 -13.24
C ALA A 184 -10.06 4.11 -12.15
N VAL A 185 -8.82 3.71 -12.43
CA VAL A 185 -7.72 3.65 -11.45
C VAL A 185 -6.82 4.89 -11.52
N ALA A 186 -6.69 5.49 -12.71
CA ALA A 186 -5.81 6.64 -12.91
C ALA A 186 -6.21 7.85 -12.05
N PRO A 187 -5.22 8.66 -11.61
CA PRO A 187 -5.45 9.86 -10.83
C PRO A 187 -6.31 10.84 -11.63
N LYS A 188 -7.14 11.61 -10.91
CA LYS A 188 -7.92 12.72 -11.49
C LYS A 188 -7.22 14.06 -11.28
N GLU A 189 -6.40 14.14 -10.24
CA GLU A 189 -5.65 15.33 -9.88
C GLU A 189 -4.17 14.99 -9.70
N VAL A 190 -3.31 15.88 -10.16
CA VAL A 190 -1.86 15.85 -9.92
C VAL A 190 -1.45 17.19 -9.35
N ALA A 191 -0.73 17.18 -8.24
CA ALA A 191 -0.14 18.35 -7.63
C ALA A 191 1.38 18.19 -7.59
N PHE A 192 2.11 19.15 -8.17
CA PHE A 192 3.55 19.16 -8.12
C PHE A 192 4.07 19.62 -6.74
N ARG A 193 5.11 18.96 -6.27
CA ARG A 193 5.77 19.19 -4.98
C ARG A 193 7.29 19.20 -5.19
N ASN A 194 8.01 20.05 -4.49
CA ASN A 194 9.48 20.05 -4.51
C ASN A 194 10.04 18.80 -3.83
N ASN A 195 9.37 18.31 -2.78
CA ASN A 195 9.71 17.08 -2.09
C ASN A 195 8.48 16.47 -1.42
N LEU A 196 8.50 15.17 -1.16
CA LEU A 196 7.44 14.47 -0.43
C LEU A 196 7.84 14.23 1.03
N PRO A 197 6.89 14.30 1.98
CA PRO A 197 7.19 14.10 3.40
C PRO A 197 7.62 12.66 3.64
N LYS A 198 8.83 12.46 4.18
CA LYS A 198 9.43 11.13 4.39
C LYS A 198 9.90 10.93 5.82
N THR A 199 9.77 9.70 6.31
CA THR A 199 10.39 9.26 7.57
C THR A 199 11.90 9.10 7.41
N ARG A 200 12.62 8.95 8.52
CA ARG A 200 14.05 8.57 8.55
C ARG A 200 14.41 7.28 7.81
N SER A 201 13.43 6.43 7.55
CA SER A 201 13.60 5.20 6.77
C SER A 201 13.28 5.38 5.27
N GLY A 202 13.06 6.61 4.82
CA GLY A 202 12.72 6.96 3.44
C GLY A 202 11.25 6.68 3.07
N LYS A 203 10.39 6.29 4.01
CA LYS A 203 8.99 5.98 3.71
C LYS A 203 8.17 7.27 3.58
N ILE A 204 7.43 7.40 2.50
CA ILE A 204 6.53 8.53 2.31
C ILE A 204 5.39 8.48 3.34
N MET A 205 5.16 9.60 4.03
CA MET A 205 4.12 9.76 5.05
C MET A 205 2.79 10.19 4.42
N ARG A 206 2.10 9.26 3.72
CA ARG A 206 0.79 9.53 3.07
C ARG A 206 -0.25 10.09 4.04
N ARG A 207 -0.28 9.60 5.27
CA ARG A 207 -1.15 10.14 6.34
C ARG A 207 -0.97 11.65 6.51
N LEU A 208 0.26 12.16 6.43
CA LEU A 208 0.55 13.59 6.56
C LEU A 208 0.07 14.37 5.32
N LEU A 209 0.28 13.83 4.11
CA LEU A 209 -0.26 14.40 2.88
C LEU A 209 -1.79 14.48 2.93
N LYS A 210 -2.47 13.40 3.33
CA LYS A 210 -3.93 13.36 3.48
C LYS A 210 -4.42 14.35 4.55
N ALA A 211 -3.74 14.43 5.69
CA ALA A 211 -4.10 15.39 6.74
C ALA A 211 -4.01 16.84 6.23
N ARG A 212 -2.91 17.20 5.54
CA ARG A 212 -2.73 18.55 4.98
C ARG A 212 -3.75 18.88 3.91
N GLU A 213 -3.98 17.97 2.97
CA GLU A 213 -4.95 18.16 1.89
C GLU A 213 -6.37 18.38 2.43
N LEU A 214 -6.73 17.67 3.50
CA LEU A 214 -8.05 17.75 4.12
C LEU A 214 -8.16 18.80 5.25
N GLY A 215 -7.09 19.56 5.53
CA GLY A 215 -7.05 20.53 6.63
C GLY A 215 -7.21 19.90 8.04
N LEU A 216 -6.87 18.63 8.18
CA LEU A 216 -6.93 17.88 9.44
C LEU A 216 -5.64 18.06 10.27
N PRO A 217 -5.68 17.82 11.59
CA PRO A 217 -4.47 17.82 12.41
C PRO A 217 -3.42 16.85 11.90
N GLU A 218 -2.17 17.32 11.76
CA GLU A 218 -1.04 16.53 11.24
C GLU A 218 -0.68 15.34 12.15
N GLY A 219 -1.02 15.40 13.43
CA GLY A 219 -0.66 14.39 14.43
C GLY A 219 0.84 14.36 14.72
N ASP A 220 1.38 13.18 15.04
CA ASP A 220 2.81 13.02 15.32
C ASP A 220 3.66 13.09 14.04
N ILE A 221 4.58 14.05 14.01
CA ILE A 221 5.55 14.31 12.94
C ILE A 221 7.00 14.14 13.41
N SER A 222 7.24 13.57 14.59
CA SER A 222 8.58 13.42 15.18
C SER A 222 9.55 12.58 14.34
N THR A 223 9.02 11.72 13.46
CA THR A 223 9.80 10.85 12.56
C THR A 223 10.07 11.48 11.19
N LEU A 224 9.51 12.66 10.92
CA LEU A 224 9.67 13.40 9.66
C LEU A 224 11.12 13.87 9.53
N GLU A 225 11.77 13.47 8.43
CA GLU A 225 13.16 13.82 8.14
C GLU A 225 13.26 14.81 6.98
N SER A 226 12.48 14.59 5.92
CA SER A 226 12.43 15.50 4.78
C SER A 226 10.99 15.92 4.55
N ASP A 227 10.75 17.22 4.39
CA ASP A 227 9.45 17.80 4.11
C ASP A 227 9.63 19.04 3.24
N GLU A 228 8.58 19.43 2.53
CA GLU A 228 8.59 20.57 1.61
C GLU A 228 8.51 21.93 2.33
N ARG A 229 8.20 21.97 3.63
CA ARG A 229 7.88 23.22 4.37
C ARG A 229 8.71 24.44 3.97
#